data_AF-A0A2C9LBH6-F1
#
_entry.id   AF-A0A2C9LBH6-F1
#
_cell.length_a   1.000
_cell.length_b   1.000
_cell.length_c   1.000
_cell.angle_alpha   90.00
_cell.angle_beta   90.00
_cell.angle_gamma   90.00
#
_symmetry.space_group_name_H-M   'P 1'
#
loop_
_entity.id
_entity.type
_entity.pdbx_description
1 polymer ?
#
loop_
_entity_poly.entity_id
_entity_poly.type
_entity_poly.pdbx_seq_one_letter_code
_entity_poly.pdbx_strand_id
1 'polypeptide(L)'
;MYSYVTIELIDVINENFPTIPDRKGIFGHSMGGHGALICALKNPGLYRSVSAFAPIAHPTKCAWGKKCFTGYLGPDDHVWREYDATELVKSYNGPPLDILVDQGASDEFLKEGQLLPERLMESCAESKMPCIMRMQEVHMRYIYKY
;
A
#
# COMPACT_ATOMS: atom_id res chain seq x y z
N MET A 1 13.10 4.00 5.97
CA MET A 1 12.70 3.74 4.57
C MET A 1 11.54 4.63 4.12
N TYR A 2 10.50 4.88 4.94
CA TYR A 2 9.41 5.79 4.59
C TYR A 2 9.90 7.20 4.17
N SER A 3 10.67 7.88 5.03
CA SER A 3 11.21 9.23 4.75
C SER A 3 12.10 9.27 3.50
N TYR A 4 12.87 8.21 3.25
CA TYR A 4 13.68 8.09 2.04
C TYR A 4 12.79 8.14 0.77
N VAL A 5 11.69 7.38 0.75
CA VAL A 5 10.80 7.31 -0.42
C VAL A 5 9.95 8.57 -0.58
N THR A 6 9.50 9.19 0.52
CA THR A 6 8.55 10.31 0.46
C THR A 6 9.19 11.69 0.48
N ILE A 7 10.50 11.79 0.75
CA ILE A 7 11.24 13.05 0.85
C ILE A 7 12.50 12.96 0.01
N GLU A 8 13.54 12.29 0.53
CA GLU A 8 14.89 12.33 -0.03
C GLU A 8 14.94 11.90 -1.50
N LEU A 9 14.32 10.78 -1.85
CA LEU A 9 14.29 10.29 -3.23
C LEU A 9 13.51 11.22 -4.16
N ILE A 10 12.41 11.81 -3.69
CA ILE A 10 11.63 12.75 -4.50
C ILE A 10 12.47 14.00 -4.80
N ASP A 11 13.18 14.53 -3.78
CA ASP A 11 14.02 15.71 -3.92
C ASP A 11 15.17 15.43 -4.90
N VAL A 12 15.92 14.34 -4.69
CA VAL A 12 17.00 13.93 -5.61
C VAL A 12 16.50 13.75 -7.04
N ILE A 13 15.33 13.14 -7.24
CA ILE A 13 14.77 12.95 -8.58
C ILE A 13 14.39 14.29 -9.23
N ASN A 14 13.75 15.19 -8.49
CA ASN A 14 13.34 16.50 -9.03
C ASN A 14 14.54 17.42 -9.33
N GLU A 15 15.62 17.31 -8.56
CA GLU A 15 16.84 18.09 -8.78
C GLU A 15 17.64 17.63 -9.99
N ASN A 16 17.61 16.32 -10.30
CA ASN A 16 18.53 15.71 -11.26
C ASN A 16 17.87 15.29 -12.59
N PHE A 17 16.54 15.29 -12.68
CA PHE A 17 15.81 14.85 -13.86
C PHE A 17 14.71 15.85 -14.24
N PRO A 18 14.31 15.92 -15.53
CA PRO A 18 13.26 16.84 -16.00
C PRO A 18 11.86 16.33 -15.63
N THR A 19 11.57 16.24 -14.34
CA THR A 19 10.25 15.83 -13.83
C THR A 19 9.29 17.02 -13.76
N ILE A 20 8.01 16.71 -13.49
CA ILE A 20 7.01 17.72 -13.13
C ILE A 20 6.75 17.56 -11.62
N PRO A 21 7.32 18.41 -10.76
CA PRO A 21 7.35 18.17 -9.31
C PRO A 21 5.98 18.00 -8.65
N ASP A 22 4.91 18.57 -9.21
CA ASP A 22 3.54 18.48 -8.67
C ASP A 22 2.69 17.35 -9.31
N ARG A 23 3.28 16.52 -10.18
CA ARG A 23 2.59 15.40 -10.86
C ARG A 23 3.27 14.06 -10.58
N LYS A 24 2.91 13.46 -9.45
CA LYS A 24 3.47 12.18 -8.99
C LYS A 24 2.37 11.15 -8.80
N GLY A 25 2.59 9.94 -9.27
CA GLY A 25 1.81 8.75 -8.92
C GLY A 25 2.72 7.75 -8.22
N ILE A 26 2.14 6.88 -7.38
CA ILE A 26 2.91 5.82 -6.73
C ILE A 26 2.18 4.50 -6.85
N PHE A 27 2.93 3.43 -7.09
CA PHE A 27 2.40 2.09 -7.11
C PHE A 27 3.44 1.09 -6.64
N GLY A 28 3.00 -0.13 -6.35
CA GLY A 28 3.93 -1.19 -5.98
C GLY A 28 3.27 -2.57 -5.91
N HIS A 29 4.10 -3.57 -5.64
CA HIS A 29 3.70 -4.97 -5.55
C HIS A 29 3.94 -5.52 -4.14
N SER A 30 2.99 -6.25 -3.56
CA SER A 30 3.13 -6.90 -2.25
C SER A 30 3.57 -5.95 -1.13
N MET A 31 4.75 -6.13 -0.54
CA MET A 31 5.33 -5.16 0.42
C MET A 31 5.51 -3.76 -0.19
N GLY A 32 5.85 -3.66 -1.48
CA GLY A 32 5.89 -2.38 -2.19
C GLY A 32 4.50 -1.80 -2.42
N GLY A 33 3.47 -2.65 -2.60
CA GLY A 33 2.07 -2.22 -2.71
C GLY A 33 1.55 -1.67 -1.40
N HIS A 34 1.90 -2.33 -0.29
CA HIS A 34 1.74 -1.81 1.06
C HIS A 34 2.39 -0.42 1.21
N GLY A 35 3.67 -0.31 0.83
CA GLY A 35 4.42 0.94 0.86
C GLY A 35 3.76 2.07 0.06
N ALA A 36 3.31 1.78 -1.16
CA ALA A 36 2.62 2.75 -2.01
C ALA A 36 1.34 3.29 -1.36
N LEU A 37 0.51 2.40 -0.82
CA LEU A 37 -0.73 2.77 -0.14
C LEU A 37 -0.47 3.66 1.09
N ILE A 38 0.45 3.26 1.99
CA ILE A 38 0.73 4.07 3.17
C ILE A 38 1.39 5.41 2.82
N CYS A 39 2.22 5.46 1.77
CA CYS A 39 2.83 6.71 1.32
C CYS A 39 1.76 7.66 0.77
N ALA A 40 0.77 7.17 0.02
CA ALA A 40 -0.32 7.99 -0.46
C ALA A 40 -1.23 8.49 0.68
N LEU A 41 -1.62 7.59 1.59
CA LEU A 41 -2.55 7.91 2.68
C LEU A 41 -1.95 8.82 3.75
N LYS A 42 -0.67 8.67 4.08
CA LYS A 42 0.02 9.52 5.08
C LYS A 42 0.51 10.85 4.52
N ASN A 43 0.52 11.05 3.21
CA ASN A 43 0.91 12.32 2.59
C ASN A 43 -0.21 12.86 1.69
N PRO A 44 -1.35 13.31 2.26
CA PRO A 44 -2.43 13.96 1.51
C PRO A 44 -1.93 15.01 0.51
N GLY A 45 -2.26 14.83 -0.77
CA GLY A 45 -1.89 15.76 -1.85
C GLY A 45 -0.49 15.56 -2.44
N LEU A 46 0.36 14.71 -1.87
CA LEU A 46 1.70 14.45 -2.43
C LEU A 46 1.63 13.65 -3.75
N TYR A 47 0.73 12.67 -3.80
CA TYR A 47 0.49 11.80 -4.95
C TYR A 47 -0.91 12.03 -5.52
N ARG A 48 -1.02 12.10 -6.84
CA ARG A 48 -2.30 12.28 -7.55
C ARG A 48 -3.07 10.96 -7.75
N SER A 49 -2.37 9.83 -7.67
CA SER A 49 -2.96 8.51 -7.86
C SER A 49 -2.13 7.47 -7.12
N VAL A 50 -2.80 6.42 -6.64
CA VAL A 50 -2.13 5.25 -6.07
C VAL A 50 -2.72 3.95 -6.60
N SER A 51 -1.84 3.00 -6.92
CA SER A 51 -2.28 1.64 -7.25
C SER A 51 -1.40 0.57 -6.62
N ALA A 52 -1.89 -0.66 -6.53
CA ALA A 52 -1.13 -1.75 -5.97
C ALA A 52 -1.47 -3.10 -6.62
N PHE A 53 -0.44 -3.93 -6.77
CA PHE A 53 -0.57 -5.33 -7.17
C PHE A 53 -0.37 -6.22 -5.94
N ALA A 54 -1.36 -7.05 -5.63
CA ALA A 54 -1.36 -7.98 -4.52
C ALA A 54 -0.80 -7.39 -3.20
N PRO A 55 -1.28 -6.22 -2.73
CA PRO A 55 -0.69 -5.51 -1.60
C PRO A 55 -0.83 -6.29 -0.28
N ILE A 56 0.15 -6.10 0.63
CA ILE A 56 -0.06 -6.39 2.06
C ILE A 56 -0.91 -5.23 2.64
N ALA A 57 -2.23 -5.36 2.53
CA ALA A 57 -3.16 -4.27 2.76
C ALA A 57 -3.49 -4.04 4.25
N HIS A 58 -3.39 -5.09 5.08
CA HIS A 58 -3.67 -5.03 6.52
C HIS A 58 -2.57 -5.69 7.37
N PRO A 59 -1.33 -5.17 7.34
CA PRO A 59 -0.17 -5.81 7.97
C PRO A 59 -0.28 -6.00 9.49
N THR A 60 -1.08 -5.21 10.20
CA THR A 60 -1.32 -5.41 11.65
C THR A 60 -2.04 -6.73 11.94
N LYS A 61 -2.73 -7.31 10.95
CA LYS A 61 -3.52 -8.54 11.09
C LYS A 61 -2.91 -9.76 10.42
N CYS A 62 -1.84 -9.62 9.62
CA CYS A 62 -1.15 -10.76 9.01
C CYS A 62 0.16 -11.15 9.71
N ALA A 63 0.62 -12.39 9.50
CA ALA A 63 1.80 -12.91 10.19
C ALA A 63 3.10 -12.18 9.79
N TRP A 64 3.27 -11.85 8.51
CA TRP A 64 4.43 -11.10 8.04
C TRP A 64 4.49 -9.70 8.64
N GLY A 65 3.37 -8.96 8.61
CA GLY A 65 3.33 -7.61 9.14
C GLY A 65 3.59 -7.59 10.64
N LYS A 66 2.95 -8.47 11.43
CA LYS A 66 3.22 -8.63 12.87
C LYS A 66 4.70 -8.91 13.16
N LYS A 67 5.32 -9.83 12.43
CA LYS A 67 6.75 -10.14 12.60
C LYS A 67 7.63 -8.93 12.28
N CYS A 68 7.41 -8.28 11.14
CA CYS A 68 8.22 -7.13 10.70
C CYS A 68 8.03 -5.93 11.62
N PHE A 69 6.80 -5.58 11.99
CA PHE A 69 6.53 -4.46 12.88
C PHE A 69 7.06 -4.70 14.29
N THR A 70 6.96 -5.92 14.82
CA THR A 70 7.61 -6.25 16.11
C THR A 70 9.12 -5.99 16.04
N GLY A 71 9.77 -6.37 14.95
CA GLY A 71 11.20 -6.18 14.76
C GLY A 71 11.64 -4.72 14.56
N TYR A 72 10.86 -3.91 13.85
CA TYR A 72 11.24 -2.52 13.50
C TYR A 72 10.65 -1.45 14.43
N LEU A 73 9.43 -1.66 14.91
CA LEU A 73 8.63 -0.68 15.66
C LEU A 73 8.43 -1.09 17.13
N GLY A 74 8.85 -2.30 17.50
CA GLY A 74 8.61 -2.87 18.84
C GLY A 74 7.22 -3.50 18.97
N PRO A 75 6.87 -4.01 20.17
CA PRO A 75 5.69 -4.84 20.39
C PRO A 75 4.37 -4.07 20.52
N ASP A 76 4.40 -2.73 20.53
CA ASP A 76 3.20 -1.90 20.67
C ASP A 76 2.41 -1.82 19.36
N ASP A 77 1.24 -2.47 19.34
CA ASP A 77 0.39 -2.55 18.16
C ASP A 77 -0.29 -1.22 17.78
N HIS A 78 -0.32 -0.25 18.69
CA HIS A 78 -0.88 1.07 18.41
C HIS A 78 -0.02 1.83 17.39
N VAL A 79 1.31 1.74 17.53
CA VAL A 79 2.27 2.35 16.61
C VAL A 79 2.17 1.74 15.21
N TRP A 80 1.84 0.45 15.12
CA TRP A 80 1.77 -0.25 13.84
C TRP A 80 0.64 0.26 12.95
N ARG A 81 -0.46 0.75 13.54
CA ARG A 81 -1.60 1.29 12.79
C ARG A 81 -1.22 2.50 11.94
N GLU A 82 -0.20 3.23 12.35
CA GLU A 82 0.35 4.34 11.55
C GLU A 82 1.00 3.87 10.25
N TYR A 83 1.25 2.57 10.11
CA TYR A 83 1.83 1.93 8.93
C TYR A 83 0.91 0.81 8.44
N ASP A 84 -0.41 0.98 8.52
CA ASP A 84 -1.38 0.00 8.02
C ASP A 84 -2.40 0.71 7.13
N ALA A 85 -2.45 0.38 5.84
CA ALA A 85 -3.30 1.07 4.88
C ALA A 85 -4.80 0.94 5.23
N THR A 86 -5.21 -0.21 5.78
CA THR A 86 -6.58 -0.45 6.21
C THR A 86 -6.94 0.38 7.44
N GLU A 87 -5.99 0.69 8.33
CA GLU A 87 -6.24 1.61 9.44
C GLU A 87 -6.17 3.07 9.01
N LEU A 88 -5.20 3.43 8.17
CA LEU A 88 -4.96 4.80 7.71
C LEU A 88 -6.12 5.37 6.88
N VAL A 89 -6.81 4.54 6.09
CA VAL A 89 -7.93 5.04 5.26
C VAL A 89 -9.07 5.61 6.11
N LYS A 90 -9.25 5.09 7.34
CA LYS A 90 -10.31 5.51 8.28
C LYS A 90 -10.16 6.96 8.74
N SER A 91 -8.95 7.51 8.73
CA SER A 91 -8.63 8.86 9.17
C SER A 91 -8.17 9.77 8.04
N TYR A 92 -8.19 9.30 6.79
CA TYR A 92 -7.80 10.11 5.64
C TYR A 92 -8.76 11.29 5.44
N ASN A 93 -8.21 12.50 5.43
CA ASN A 93 -8.95 13.75 5.26
C ASN A 93 -8.36 14.64 4.15
N GLY A 94 -7.63 14.02 3.22
CA GLY A 94 -6.97 14.69 2.10
C GLY A 94 -7.87 15.01 0.91
N PRO A 95 -7.29 15.50 -0.20
CA PRO A 95 -8.00 15.65 -1.46
C PRO A 95 -8.49 14.28 -1.98
N PRO A 96 -9.42 14.24 -2.96
CA PRO A 96 -9.85 12.99 -3.56
C PRO A 96 -8.67 12.13 -4.03
N LEU A 97 -8.69 10.86 -3.66
CA LEU A 97 -7.66 9.88 -3.99
C LEU A 97 -8.35 8.62 -4.52
N ASP A 98 -8.04 8.24 -5.76
CA ASP A 98 -8.52 7.00 -6.35
C ASP A 98 -7.51 5.89 -6.08
N ILE A 99 -7.95 4.84 -5.37
CA ILE A 99 -7.15 3.65 -5.10
C ILE A 99 -7.52 2.55 -6.09
N LEU A 100 -6.53 1.99 -6.79
CA LEU A 100 -6.69 0.81 -7.65
C LEU A 100 -5.89 -0.37 -7.11
N VAL A 101 -6.54 -1.51 -6.88
CA VAL A 101 -5.91 -2.75 -6.45
C VAL A 101 -6.16 -3.86 -7.48
N ASP A 102 -5.11 -4.53 -7.91
CA ASP A 102 -5.19 -5.77 -8.68
C ASP A 102 -4.73 -6.95 -7.82
N GLN A 103 -5.57 -7.96 -7.67
CA GLN A 103 -5.29 -9.16 -6.88
C GLN A 103 -5.47 -10.41 -7.74
N GLY A 104 -4.48 -11.29 -7.76
CA GLY A 104 -4.63 -12.62 -8.35
C GLY A 104 -5.46 -13.53 -7.45
N ALA A 105 -6.52 -14.15 -7.98
CA ALA A 105 -7.37 -15.08 -7.23
C ALA A 105 -6.65 -16.38 -6.84
N SER A 106 -5.61 -16.73 -7.61
CA SER A 106 -4.79 -17.93 -7.37
C SER A 106 -3.55 -17.65 -6.52
N ASP A 107 -3.36 -16.43 -6.01
CA ASP A 107 -2.20 -16.06 -5.19
C ASP A 107 -2.17 -16.88 -3.88
N GLU A 108 -1.05 -17.54 -3.63
CA GLU A 108 -0.85 -18.36 -2.42
C GLU A 108 -0.87 -17.49 -1.16
N PHE A 109 -0.32 -16.28 -1.22
CA PHE A 109 -0.25 -15.39 -0.07
C PHE A 109 -1.59 -14.72 0.25
N LEU A 110 -2.50 -14.65 -0.74
CA LEU A 110 -3.90 -14.32 -0.48
C LEU A 110 -4.54 -15.41 0.38
N LYS A 111 -4.36 -16.68 0.00
CA LYS A 111 -4.91 -17.84 0.71
C LYS A 111 -4.30 -18.03 2.10
N GLU A 112 -3.03 -17.70 2.26
CA GLU A 112 -2.32 -17.70 3.56
C GLU A 112 -2.71 -16.51 4.46
N GLY A 113 -3.52 -15.57 3.98
CA GLY A 113 -3.97 -14.41 4.75
C GLY A 113 -2.86 -13.37 4.99
N GLN A 114 -1.87 -13.27 4.10
CA GLN A 114 -0.82 -12.25 4.19
C GLN A 114 -1.26 -10.91 3.59
N LEU A 115 -2.09 -10.96 2.54
CA LEU A 115 -2.41 -9.79 1.72
C LEU A 115 -3.61 -9.02 2.27
N LEU A 116 -4.70 -9.73 2.59
CA LEU A 116 -5.93 -9.17 3.17
C LEU A 116 -6.54 -7.97 2.40
N PRO A 117 -6.56 -7.94 1.05
CA PRO A 117 -7.08 -6.80 0.28
C PRO A 117 -8.58 -6.56 0.49
N GLU A 118 -9.34 -7.58 0.87
CA GLU A 118 -10.76 -7.46 1.24
C GLU A 118 -10.98 -6.55 2.44
N ARG A 119 -10.06 -6.54 3.41
CA ARG A 119 -10.13 -5.67 4.61
C ARG A 119 -9.94 -4.21 4.26
N LEU A 120 -9.05 -3.93 3.31
CA LEU A 120 -8.89 -2.58 2.77
C LEU A 120 -10.16 -2.14 2.04
N MET A 121 -10.77 -3.00 1.23
CA MET A 121 -12.03 -2.68 0.55
C MET A 121 -13.18 -2.37 1.52
N GLU A 122 -13.33 -3.17 2.57
CA GLU A 122 -14.30 -2.92 3.65
C GLU A 122 -14.06 -1.54 4.28
N SER A 123 -12.83 -1.25 4.69
CA SER A 123 -12.49 0.01 5.34
C SER A 123 -12.61 1.22 4.40
N CYS A 124 -12.30 1.07 3.12
CA CYS A 124 -12.54 2.11 2.11
C CYS A 124 -14.04 2.41 1.97
N ALA A 125 -14.89 1.38 1.92
CA ALA A 125 -16.34 1.55 1.82
C ALA A 125 -16.92 2.27 3.05
N GLU A 126 -16.51 1.89 4.26
CA GLU A 126 -16.90 2.55 5.51
C GLU A 126 -16.47 4.02 5.54
N SER A 127 -15.28 4.32 5.02
CA SER A 127 -14.70 5.67 4.98
C SER A 127 -15.12 6.49 3.77
N LYS A 128 -15.96 5.94 2.88
CA LYS A 128 -16.36 6.53 1.59
C LYS A 128 -15.16 6.91 0.70
N MET A 129 -14.07 6.16 0.82
CA MET A 129 -12.88 6.31 -0.02
C MET A 129 -13.08 5.55 -1.34
N PRO A 130 -12.97 6.21 -2.51
CA PRO A 130 -12.98 5.51 -3.79
C PRO A 130 -11.88 4.46 -3.88
N CYS A 131 -12.28 3.19 -3.99
CA CYS A 131 -11.35 2.08 -4.15
C CYS A 131 -11.93 1.08 -5.14
N ILE A 132 -11.16 0.76 -6.17
CA ILE A 132 -11.48 -0.26 -7.16
C ILE A 132 -10.56 -1.44 -6.93
N MET A 133 -11.12 -2.60 -6.58
CA MET A 133 -10.39 -3.85 -6.54
C MET A 133 -10.80 -4.75 -7.70
N ARG A 134 -9.81 -5.22 -8.47
CA ARG A 134 -9.99 -6.17 -9.57
C ARG A 134 -9.40 -7.51 -9.16
N MET A 135 -10.26 -8.51 -9.04
CA MET A 135 -9.85 -9.89 -8.82
C MET A 135 -9.59 -10.56 -10.18
N GLN A 136 -8.37 -11.04 -10.39
CA GLN A 136 -7.91 -11.63 -11.64
C GLN A 136 -7.93 -13.16 -11.53
N GLU A 137 -8.75 -13.84 -12.35
CA GLU A 137 -8.87 -15.31 -12.32
C GLU A 137 -7.56 -16.01 -12.73
N VAL A 138 -6.79 -15.39 -13.64
CA VAL A 138 -5.56 -15.97 -14.22
C VAL A 138 -4.35 -15.08 -13.91
N HIS A 139 -3.86 -15.17 -12.68
CA HIS A 139 -2.52 -14.66 -12.36
C HIS A 139 -1.72 -15.75 -11.65
N MET A 140 -1.26 -16.74 -12.43
CA MET A 140 -0.17 -17.60 -11.99
C MET A 140 1.10 -16.74 -11.95
N ARG A 141 1.80 -16.81 -10.82
CA ARG A 141 3.22 -16.47 -10.73
C ARG A 141 3.98 -17.22 -11.83
N TYR A 142 4.32 -16.56 -12.93
CA TYR A 142 5.46 -16.98 -13.74
C TYR A 142 6.73 -16.56 -12.98
N ILE A 143 7.05 -17.29 -11.91
CA ILE A 143 8.41 -17.33 -11.39
C ILE A 143 9.01 -18.59 -11.99
N TYR A 144 9.89 -18.41 -12.96
CA TYR A 144 10.75 -19.47 -13.48
C TYR A 144 11.37 -20.21 -12.29
N LYS A 145 11.00 -21.48 -12.09
CA LYS A 145 11.83 -22.42 -11.35
C LYS A 145 13.02 -22.73 -12.27
N TYR A 146 14.15 -22.08 -11.99
CA TYR A 146 15.45 -22.63 -12.38
C TYR A 146 15.86 -23.68 -11.34
#